data_AF-A0A7J6GZ74-F1
#
_entry.id   AF-A0A7J6GZ74-F1
#
_cell.length_a   1.000
_cell.length_b   1.000
_cell.length_c   1.000
_cell.angle_alpha   90.00
_cell.angle_beta   90.00
_cell.angle_gamma   90.00
#
_symmetry.space_group_name_H-M   'P 1'
#
loop_
_entity.id
_entity.type
_entity.pdbx_description
1 polymer ?
#
loop_
_entity_poly.entity_id
_entity_poly.type
_entity_poly.pdbx_seq_one_letter_code
_entity_poly.pdbx_strand_id
1 'polypeptide(L)'
;MLTARDRALVWKIPLSSHMSTDLRYWLHDASGVFTVRSAYSLLQSMKTSRDIPDNSGIWRLLWQLQLPPKVLNFLWRASTNSLPTRVLLLKVSGARFQSVVAPDAMLFSSWFEAGLVSWNTAEALEAGMVCWSVWTHRNDLVWNSKHPDASEVVAMAK
;
A
#
# COMPACT_ATOMS: atom_id res chain seq x y z
N MET A 1 -24.09 -1.64 10.70
CA MET A 1 -25.56 -1.80 10.65
C MET A 1 -26.16 -0.99 11.80
N LEU A 2 -27.24 -0.24 11.57
CA LEU A 2 -27.90 0.58 12.60
C LEU A 2 -28.53 -0.30 13.69
N THR A 3 -28.34 0.07 14.96
CA THR A 3 -28.88 -0.68 16.10
C THR A 3 -30.40 -0.47 16.24
N ALA A 4 -31.07 -1.28 17.06
CA ALA A 4 -32.51 -1.14 17.32
C ALA A 4 -32.86 0.22 17.95
N ARG A 5 -31.97 0.75 18.79
CA ARG A 5 -32.09 2.08 19.40
C ARG A 5 -32.03 3.18 18.33
N ASP A 6 -31.08 3.09 17.40
CA ASP A 6 -30.91 4.10 16.34
C ASP A 6 -32.14 4.17 15.44
N ARG A 7 -32.73 3.02 15.10
CA ARG A 7 -33.98 2.96 14.32
C ARG A 7 -35.14 3.65 15.02
N ALA A 8 -35.30 3.44 16.32
CA ALA A 8 -36.35 4.09 17.12
C ALA A 8 -36.16 5.61 17.20
N LEU A 9 -34.93 6.11 17.14
CA LEU A 9 -34.62 7.54 17.12
C LEU A 9 -34.87 8.16 15.74
N VAL A 10 -34.48 7.49 14.65
CA VAL A 10 -34.74 7.96 13.28
C VAL A 10 -36.23 8.11 13.02
N TRP A 11 -37.05 7.17 13.51
CA TRP A 11 -38.52 7.22 13.37
C TRP A 11 -39.17 8.42 14.08
N LYS A 12 -38.50 9.03 15.05
CA LYS A 12 -39.01 10.20 15.77
C LYS A 12 -38.68 11.52 15.10
N ILE A 13 -37.86 11.52 14.04
CA ILE A 13 -37.52 12.74 13.30
C ILE A 13 -38.76 13.15 12.50
N PRO A 14 -39.37 14.31 12.79
CA PRO A 14 -40.54 14.77 12.05
C PRO A 14 -40.13 15.03 10.60
N LEU A 15 -40.86 14.43 9.66
CA LEU A 15 -40.68 14.70 8.24
C LEU A 15 -41.23 16.10 7.93
N SER A 16 -40.61 16.77 6.96
CA SER A 16 -41.11 18.04 6.44
C SER A 16 -42.56 17.89 5.97
N SER A 17 -43.44 18.81 6.39
CA SER A 17 -44.83 18.89 5.92
C SER A 17 -44.92 19.29 4.44
N HIS A 18 -43.86 19.91 3.91
CA HIS A 18 -43.70 20.14 2.47
C HIS A 18 -43.14 18.87 1.82
N MET A 19 -43.91 18.28 0.91
CA MET A 19 -43.47 17.16 0.07
C MET A 19 -42.49 17.63 -1.01
N SER A 20 -41.31 18.07 -0.61
CA SER A 20 -40.18 18.24 -1.50
C SER A 20 -39.57 16.87 -1.81
N THR A 21 -39.24 16.61 -3.07
CA THR A 21 -38.52 15.39 -3.45
C THR A 21 -37.15 15.36 -2.77
N ASP A 22 -36.77 14.21 -2.21
CA ASP A 22 -35.44 14.03 -1.66
C ASP A 22 -34.37 14.23 -2.75
N LEU A 23 -33.42 15.13 -2.48
CA LEU A 23 -32.32 15.41 -3.38
C LEU A 23 -31.00 14.97 -2.74
N ARG A 24 -30.12 14.37 -3.55
CA ARG A 24 -28.75 14.10 -3.13
C ARG A 24 -27.96 15.40 -3.16
N TYR A 25 -27.49 15.83 -1.99
CA TYR A 25 -26.67 17.03 -1.85
C TYR A 25 -25.22 16.65 -1.52
N TRP A 26 -24.27 17.16 -2.30
CA TRP A 26 -22.85 17.00 -2.09
C TRP A 26 -22.30 18.17 -1.25
N LEU A 27 -22.00 17.91 0.02
CA LEU A 27 -21.57 18.93 0.98
C LEU A 27 -20.24 19.61 0.60
N HIS A 28 -19.42 18.96 -0.22
CA HIS A 28 -18.06 19.42 -0.55
C HIS A 28 -17.99 20.17 -1.88
N ASP A 29 -19.11 20.72 -2.35
CA ASP A 29 -19.18 21.65 -3.46
C ASP A 29 -20.27 22.71 -3.19
N ALA A 30 -19.98 23.98 -3.48
CA ALA A 30 -20.92 25.07 -3.22
C ALA A 30 -22.20 25.01 -4.07
N SER A 31 -22.15 24.30 -5.21
CA SER A 31 -23.35 24.04 -6.03
C SER A 31 -24.20 22.88 -5.48
N GLY A 32 -23.70 22.14 -4.49
CA GLY A 32 -24.35 20.94 -3.97
C GLY A 32 -24.32 19.74 -4.92
N VAL A 33 -23.68 19.86 -6.09
CA VAL A 33 -23.64 18.81 -7.12
C VAL A 33 -22.40 17.95 -6.96
N PHE A 34 -22.60 16.63 -6.97
CA PHE A 34 -21.49 15.68 -7.00
C PHE A 34 -20.81 15.70 -8.37
N THR A 35 -19.50 15.88 -8.38
CA THR A 35 -18.67 15.66 -9.56
C THR A 35 -17.43 14.84 -9.18
N VAL A 36 -16.88 14.11 -10.14
CA VAL A 36 -15.60 13.40 -9.94
C VAL A 36 -14.50 14.38 -9.52
N ARG A 37 -14.54 15.61 -10.04
CA ARG A 37 -13.60 16.68 -9.69
C ARG A 37 -13.72 17.12 -8.24
N SER A 38 -14.93 17.39 -7.74
CA SER A 38 -15.14 17.81 -6.35
C SER A 38 -14.84 16.68 -5.36
N ALA A 39 -15.17 15.43 -5.73
CA ALA A 39 -14.78 14.25 -4.96
C ALA A 39 -13.25 14.07 -4.91
N TYR A 40 -12.57 14.20 -6.04
CA TYR A 40 -11.11 14.10 -6.09
C TYR A 40 -10.42 15.23 -5.32
N SER A 41 -10.92 16.46 -5.44
CA SER A 41 -10.44 17.62 -4.69
C SER A 41 -10.58 17.40 -3.18
N LEU A 42 -11.72 16.86 -2.74
CA LEU A 42 -11.94 16.51 -1.34
C LEU A 42 -10.94 15.44 -0.87
N LEU A 43 -10.80 14.35 -1.62
CA LEU A 43 -9.85 13.28 -1.32
C LEU A 43 -8.42 13.81 -1.23
N GLN A 44 -8.04 14.71 -2.12
CA GLN A 44 -6.72 15.33 -2.11
C GLN A 44 -6.52 16.26 -0.90
N SER A 45 -7.56 16.97 -0.45
CA SER A 45 -7.51 17.79 0.78
C SER A 45 -7.49 16.95 2.06
N MET A 46 -8.08 15.75 2.03
CA MET A 46 -8.10 14.81 3.16
C MET A 46 -6.78 14.05 3.32
N LYS A 47 -5.94 14.01 2.29
CA LYS A 47 -4.58 13.49 2.42
C LYS A 47 -3.80 14.43 3.33
N THR A 48 -3.67 14.05 4.59
CA THR A 48 -2.64 14.56 5.48
C THR A 48 -1.29 14.44 4.76
N SER A 49 -0.40 15.43 4.91
CA SER A 49 0.91 15.48 4.22
C SER A 49 1.81 14.25 4.41
N ARG A 50 1.38 13.26 5.21
CA ARG A 50 2.01 11.96 5.43
C ARG A 50 1.53 10.84 4.49
N ASP A 51 0.40 10.98 3.81
CA ASP A 51 -0.23 9.89 3.02
C ASP A 51 0.08 9.93 1.52
N ILE A 52 1.04 10.76 1.13
CA ILE A 52 1.67 10.67 -0.19
C ILE A 52 3.16 10.55 0.11
N PRO A 53 3.79 9.36 -0.06
CA PRO A 53 5.22 9.36 -0.22
C PRO A 53 5.46 10.23 -1.45
N ASP A 54 6.06 11.39 -1.22
CA ASP A 54 6.51 12.28 -2.28
C ASP A 54 7.16 11.40 -3.34
N ASN A 55 6.48 11.28 -4.49
CA ASN A 55 6.82 10.36 -5.56
C ASN A 55 8.16 10.71 -6.23
N SER A 56 8.92 11.66 -5.68
CA SER A 56 10.11 12.23 -6.28
C SER A 56 11.42 11.87 -5.56
N GLY A 57 11.38 11.47 -4.28
CA GLY A 57 12.58 11.18 -3.49
C GLY A 57 13.05 9.73 -3.67
N ILE A 58 12.37 8.81 -3.00
CA ILE A 58 12.82 7.42 -2.88
C ILE A 58 12.80 6.68 -4.22
N TRP A 59 11.78 6.93 -5.04
CA TRP A 59 11.69 6.30 -6.35
C TRP A 59 12.78 6.80 -7.30
N ARG A 60 13.16 8.08 -7.20
CA ARG A 60 14.30 8.60 -7.95
C ARG A 60 15.59 7.89 -7.54
N LEU A 61 15.81 7.67 -6.24
CA LEU A 61 16.96 6.91 -5.74
C LEU A 61 16.93 5.46 -6.26
N LEU A 62 15.78 4.80 -6.20
CA LEU A 62 15.60 3.44 -6.72
C LEU A 62 15.96 3.36 -8.21
N TRP A 63 15.38 4.22 -9.05
CA TRP A 63 15.57 4.18 -10.49
C TRP A 63 16.96 4.64 -10.95
N GLN A 64 17.75 5.29 -10.09
CA GLN A 64 19.15 5.65 -10.36
C GLN A 64 20.14 4.51 -10.11
N LEU A 65 19.73 3.43 -9.43
CA LEU A 65 20.59 2.28 -9.20
C LEU A 65 20.91 1.56 -10.53
N GLN A 66 22.18 1.19 -10.69
CA GLN A 66 22.70 0.42 -11.82
C GLN A 66 22.34 -1.07 -11.72
N LEU A 67 21.05 -1.36 -11.54
CA LEU A 67 20.51 -2.72 -11.48
C LEU A 67 19.76 -3.06 -12.77
N PRO A 68 19.66 -4.36 -13.13
CA PRO A 68 18.82 -4.77 -14.24
C PRO A 68 17.36 -4.29 -14.06
N PRO A 69 16.67 -3.81 -15.11
CA PRO A 69 15.30 -3.27 -15.00
C PRO A 69 14.30 -4.21 -14.35
N LYS A 70 14.47 -5.52 -14.52
CA LYS A 70 13.66 -6.57 -13.87
C LYS A 70 13.75 -6.53 -12.34
N VAL A 71 14.94 -6.25 -11.81
CA VAL A 71 15.21 -6.15 -10.35
C VAL A 71 14.57 -4.89 -9.80
N LEU A 72 14.75 -3.75 -10.48
CA LEU A 72 14.14 -2.48 -10.10
C LEU A 72 12.61 -2.57 -10.05
N ASN A 73 12.00 -3.21 -11.06
CA ASN A 73 10.55 -3.43 -11.09
C ASN A 73 10.10 -4.31 -9.91
N PHE A 74 10.83 -5.37 -9.60
CA PHE A 74 10.55 -6.22 -8.44
C PHE A 74 10.62 -5.43 -7.12
N LEU A 75 11.69 -4.66 -6.89
CA LEU A 75 11.87 -3.85 -5.68
C LEU A 75 10.75 -2.82 -5.53
N TRP A 76 10.37 -2.13 -6.60
CA TRP A 76 9.23 -1.21 -6.60
C TRP A 76 7.92 -1.90 -6.19
N ARG A 77 7.65 -3.08 -6.75
CA ARG A 77 6.43 -3.86 -6.43
C ARG A 77 6.45 -4.39 -4.99
N ALA A 78 7.62 -4.77 -4.49
CA ALA A 78 7.80 -5.23 -3.12
C ALA A 78 7.57 -4.10 -2.10
N SER A 79 8.08 -2.90 -2.38
CA SER A 79 7.94 -1.73 -1.49
C SER A 79 6.56 -1.08 -1.53
N THR A 80 5.85 -1.13 -2.67
CA THR A 80 4.49 -0.58 -2.80
C THR A 80 3.39 -1.49 -2.23
N ASN A 81 3.74 -2.61 -1.57
CA ASN A 81 2.79 -3.66 -1.17
C ASN A 81 1.93 -4.19 -2.35
N SER A 82 2.43 -4.06 -3.58
CA SER A 82 1.75 -4.52 -4.80
C SER A 82 1.93 -6.03 -5.04
N LEU A 83 2.83 -6.67 -4.30
CA LEU A 83 2.87 -8.12 -4.21
C LEU A 83 1.78 -8.56 -3.21
N PRO A 84 0.91 -9.53 -3.56
CA PRO A 84 -0.08 -10.07 -2.64
C PRO A 84 0.64 -10.88 -1.56
N THR A 85 1.22 -10.19 -0.59
CA THR A 85 1.82 -10.80 0.59
C THR A 85 0.67 -11.22 1.51
N ARG A 86 0.86 -12.30 2.26
CA ARG A 86 -0.16 -12.90 3.15
C ARG A 86 -0.78 -11.89 4.14
N VAL A 87 -0.06 -10.81 4.46
CA VAL A 87 -0.52 -9.68 5.29
C VAL A 87 -1.62 -8.84 4.61
N LEU A 88 -1.60 -8.70 3.28
CA LEU A 88 -2.60 -7.94 2.52
C LEU A 88 -3.95 -8.67 2.44
N LEU A 89 -3.91 -10.01 2.29
CA LEU A 89 -5.11 -10.86 2.26
C LEU A 89 -5.92 -10.82 3.57
N LEU A 90 -5.24 -10.60 4.69
CA LEU A 90 -5.87 -10.48 6.02
C LEU A 90 -6.58 -9.12 6.20
N LYS A 91 -6.11 -8.07 5.52
CA LYS A 91 -6.69 -6.72 5.58
C LYS A 91 -8.02 -6.62 4.81
N VAL A 92 -8.15 -7.39 3.72
CA VAL A 92 -9.33 -7.38 2.82
C VAL A 92 -10.46 -8.27 3.35
N SER A 93 -10.16 -9.34 4.08
CA SER A 93 -11.15 -10.35 4.47
C SER A 93 -12.00 -9.99 5.71
N GLY A 94 -11.83 -8.80 6.31
CA GLY A 94 -12.66 -8.34 7.42
C GLY A 94 -12.58 -9.20 8.70
N ALA A 95 -11.71 -10.22 8.71
CA ALA A 95 -11.50 -11.08 9.85
C ALA A 95 -10.79 -10.29 10.94
N ARG A 96 -11.53 -9.95 12.00
CA ARG A 96 -11.02 -9.33 13.22
C ARG A 96 -10.18 -10.35 14.00
N PHE A 97 -9.02 -10.70 13.47
CA PHE A 97 -7.92 -11.14 14.32
C PHE A 97 -7.24 -9.90 14.85
N GLN A 98 -6.95 -9.90 16.15
CA GLN A 98 -6.09 -8.91 16.78
C GLN A 98 -4.71 -9.06 16.15
N SER A 99 -4.52 -8.37 15.02
CA SER A 99 -3.32 -8.46 14.22
C SER A 99 -2.19 -7.98 15.11
N VAL A 100 -1.22 -8.88 15.33
CA VAL A 100 0.16 -8.47 15.50
C VAL A 100 0.51 -7.79 14.17
N VAL A 101 0.07 -6.54 14.01
CA VAL A 101 0.57 -5.66 12.97
C VAL A 101 2.01 -5.52 13.39
N ALA A 102 2.90 -6.17 12.65
CA ALA A 102 4.32 -5.97 12.86
C ALA A 102 4.52 -4.44 12.84
N PRO A 103 5.13 -3.84 13.88
CA PRO A 103 5.40 -2.41 13.89
C PRO A 103 5.97 -1.99 12.54
N ASP A 104 5.64 -0.80 12.02
CA ASP A 104 6.05 -0.39 10.66
C ASP A 104 7.57 -0.63 10.41
N ALA A 105 8.39 -0.55 11.46
CA ALA A 105 9.82 -0.91 11.47
C ALA A 105 10.16 -2.35 11.02
N MET A 106 9.19 -3.26 10.99
CA MET A 106 9.34 -4.66 10.58
C MET A 106 8.90 -4.92 9.13
N LEU A 107 8.36 -3.92 8.43
CA LEU A 107 7.97 -4.05 7.03
C LEU A 107 9.19 -3.91 6.12
N PHE A 108 9.25 -4.75 5.09
CA PHE A 108 10.27 -4.67 4.03
C PHE A 108 10.33 -3.27 3.43
N SER A 109 9.17 -2.65 3.14
CA SER A 109 9.11 -1.30 2.57
C SER A 109 9.79 -0.28 3.47
N SER A 110 9.53 -0.30 4.77
CA SER A 110 10.11 0.65 5.72
C SER A 110 11.62 0.45 5.90
N TRP A 111 12.08 -0.81 5.98
CA TRP A 111 13.51 -1.11 6.01
C TRP A 111 14.22 -0.67 4.73
N PHE A 112 13.65 -1.00 3.57
CA PHE A 112 14.26 -0.72 2.27
C PHE A 112 14.28 0.78 1.96
N GLU A 113 13.21 1.52 2.29
CA GLU A 113 13.15 2.97 2.15
C GLU A 113 14.15 3.67 3.09
N ALA A 114 14.24 3.26 4.36
CA ALA A 114 15.26 3.79 5.27
C ALA A 114 16.68 3.49 4.76
N GLY A 115 16.89 2.27 4.28
CA GLY A 115 18.13 1.81 3.67
C GLY A 115 18.55 2.68 2.49
N LEU A 116 17.68 2.89 1.50
CA LEU A 116 17.97 3.73 0.33
C LEU A 116 18.36 5.17 0.67
N VAL A 117 17.91 5.71 1.81
CA VAL A 117 18.30 7.05 2.27
C VAL A 117 19.68 7.04 2.94
N SER A 118 20.04 5.95 3.62
CA SER A 118 21.28 5.84 4.40
C SER A 118 22.45 5.15 3.69
N TRP A 119 22.17 4.28 2.72
CA TRP A 119 23.16 3.43 2.07
C TRP A 119 23.95 4.18 1.01
N ASN A 120 25.20 3.77 0.82
CA ASN A 120 25.97 4.15 -0.36
C ASN A 120 25.55 3.31 -1.58
N THR A 121 26.07 3.67 -2.77
CA THR A 121 25.71 2.99 -4.02
C THR A 121 26.00 1.50 -4.00
N ALA A 122 27.15 1.06 -3.46
CA ALA A 122 27.52 -0.36 -3.44
C ALA A 122 26.58 -1.16 -2.53
N GLU A 123 26.31 -0.66 -1.33
CA GLU A 123 25.38 -1.28 -0.37
C GLU A 123 23.96 -1.39 -0.94
N ALA A 124 23.48 -0.35 -1.64
CA ALA A 124 22.16 -0.37 -2.26
C ALA A 124 22.07 -1.38 -3.42
N LEU A 125 23.14 -1.54 -4.20
CA LEU A 125 23.22 -2.54 -5.27
C LEU A 125 23.23 -3.96 -4.68
N GLU A 126 24.05 -4.22 -3.67
CA GLU A 126 24.13 -5.50 -2.97
C GLU A 126 22.78 -5.86 -2.34
N ALA A 127 22.17 -4.93 -1.59
CA ALA A 127 20.86 -5.14 -0.99
C ALA A 127 19.80 -5.46 -2.04
N GLY A 128 19.79 -4.74 -3.17
CA GLY A 128 18.88 -5.00 -4.28
C GLY A 128 19.05 -6.39 -4.89
N MET A 129 20.30 -6.82 -5.11
CA MET A 129 20.63 -8.14 -5.66
C MET A 129 20.33 -9.27 -4.70
N VAL A 130 20.59 -9.11 -3.40
CA VAL A 130 20.21 -10.08 -2.36
C VAL A 130 18.69 -10.24 -2.29
N CYS A 131 17.93 -9.13 -2.34
CA CYS A 131 16.47 -9.21 -2.35
C CYS A 131 15.95 -9.95 -3.59
N TRP A 132 16.52 -9.67 -4.76
CA TRP A 132 16.19 -10.38 -5.98
C TRP A 132 16.54 -11.86 -5.91
N SER A 133 17.73 -12.21 -5.41
CA SER A 133 18.16 -13.60 -5.30
C SER A 133 17.25 -14.41 -4.39
N VAL A 134 16.87 -13.87 -3.23
CA VAL A 134 15.91 -14.52 -2.33
C VAL A 134 14.57 -14.74 -3.04
N TRP A 135 14.08 -13.72 -3.75
CA TRP A 135 12.80 -13.82 -4.47
C TRP A 135 12.81 -14.85 -5.60
N THR A 136 13.85 -14.87 -6.43
CA THR A 136 13.96 -15.83 -7.53
C THR A 136 14.04 -17.26 -7.02
N HIS A 137 14.87 -17.52 -6.00
CA HIS A 137 15.00 -18.86 -5.44
C HIS A 137 13.71 -19.33 -4.77
N ARG A 138 13.03 -18.44 -4.03
CA ARG A 138 11.70 -18.74 -3.49
C ARG A 138 10.70 -19.05 -4.60
N ASN A 139 10.72 -18.34 -5.71
CA ASN A 139 9.83 -18.60 -6.82
C ASN A 139 10.16 -19.89 -7.56
N ASP A 140 11.43 -20.23 -7.73
CA ASP A 140 11.84 -21.52 -8.30
C ASP A 140 11.42 -22.70 -7.40
N LEU A 141 11.49 -22.54 -6.08
CA LEU A 141 10.95 -23.52 -5.15
C LEU A 141 9.44 -23.68 -5.28
N VAL A 142 8.70 -22.57 -5.30
CA VAL A 142 7.24 -22.58 -5.31
C VAL A 142 6.67 -23.06 -6.64
N TRP A 143 7.25 -22.62 -7.77
CA TRP A 143 6.67 -22.82 -9.09
C TRP A 143 7.36 -23.92 -9.90
N ASN A 144 8.64 -24.19 -9.63
CA ASN A 144 9.44 -25.16 -10.38
C ASN A 144 9.87 -26.37 -9.53
N SER A 145 9.50 -26.43 -8.24
CA SER A 145 9.88 -27.47 -7.27
C SER A 145 11.39 -27.75 -7.21
N LYS A 146 12.20 -26.75 -7.56
CA LYS A 146 13.66 -26.82 -7.43
C LYS A 146 14.03 -26.51 -5.98
N HIS A 147 14.89 -27.32 -5.38
CA HIS A 147 15.45 -27.08 -4.05
C HIS A 147 16.87 -26.53 -4.18
N PRO A 148 17.04 -25.22 -4.39
CA PRO A 148 18.37 -24.63 -4.50
C PRO A 148 19.11 -24.67 -3.17
N ASP A 149 20.41 -24.90 -3.22
CA ASP A 149 21.29 -24.91 -2.04
C ASP A 149 21.59 -23.47 -1.60
N ALA A 150 21.78 -23.25 -0.29
CA ALA A 150 22.00 -21.91 0.26
C ALA A 150 23.27 -21.23 -0.30
N SER A 151 24.25 -22.02 -0.74
CA SER A 151 25.47 -21.52 -1.37
C SER A 151 25.22 -20.88 -2.74
N GLU A 152 24.25 -21.39 -3.51
CA GLU A 152 23.86 -20.85 -4.82
C GLU A 152 23.18 -19.48 -4.69
N VAL A 153 22.39 -19.30 -3.63
CA VAL A 153 21.70 -18.03 -3.32
C VAL A 153 22.71 -16.90 -3.10
N VAL A 154 23.79 -17.18 -2.37
CA VAL A 154 24.86 -16.22 -2.08
C VAL A 154 25.70 -15.96 -3.32
N ALA A 155 25.98 -16.98 -4.13
CA ALA A 155 26.76 -16.85 -5.36
C ALA A 155 26.07 -15.95 -6.40
N MET A 156 24.74 -15.98 -6.50
CA MET A 156 23.99 -15.15 -7.44
C MET A 156 23.85 -13.68 -7.00
N ALA A 157 24.12 -13.39 -5.73
CA ALA A 157 24.04 -12.03 -5.17
C ALA A 157 25.38 -11.26 -5.24
N LYS A 158 26.50 -11.97 -5.44
CA LYS A 158 27.85 -11.42 -5.63
C LYS A 158 28.11 -11.09 -7.09
#